data_AF-A0A2T2UCY7-F1
#
_entry.id   AF-A0A2T2UCY7-F1
#
_cell.length_a   1.000
_cell.length_b   1.000
_cell.length_c   1.000
_cell.angle_alpha   90.00
_cell.angle_beta   90.00
_cell.angle_gamma   90.00
#
_symmetry.space_group_name_H-M   'P 1'
#
loop_
_entity.id
_entity.type
_entity.pdbx_description
1 polymer ?
#
loop_
_entity_poly.entity_id
_entity_poly.type
_entity_poly.pdbx_seq_one_letter_code
_entity_poly.pdbx_strand_id
1 'polypeptide(L)'
;MSPWIRHRLIGEWEAAGTALAHHARSACDKFLDEVFWRTYCKGWLEMRPSVWAHYRAACRAGADRCREERSLARRLAAATEGRTGIACFDAWACELVEHGYLHNHARMWFASIWVFTLELPWALGADFFLRHLLDGDPASNTLGWRWVAGLHSPGKTYRARADNIAKYTGGRFQPAPAELADQAPAAQAASPPAPGPAPEPDPLTALDGEVALLLTEDELDPASLPVDPAAVDRVGILDCSAGRSDRPCSQAVQRFTAAAIDDAVARLAACGVRAERLDDRAALGAWLRRGADELLVAHPPVGPARDALGDLDGLVGGDGPRVTRLLRPWDERAWPCATRGFFRFRKYIPRLLAEAGLASAGE
;
A
#
# COMPACT_ATOMS: atom_id res chain seq x y z
N MET A 1 4.96 11.86 6.30
CA MET A 1 3.93 11.03 6.98
C MET A 1 3.66 9.70 6.27
N SER A 2 3.71 9.61 4.93
CA SER A 2 3.29 8.40 4.22
C SER A 2 3.99 7.09 4.63
N PRO A 3 5.29 7.04 4.99
CA PRO A 3 5.89 5.80 5.50
C PRO A 3 5.24 5.31 6.80
N TRP A 4 4.96 6.20 7.73
CA TRP A 4 4.29 5.86 9.00
C TRP A 4 2.83 5.47 8.79
N ILE A 5 2.10 6.15 7.89
CA ILE A 5 0.71 5.79 7.56
C ILE A 5 0.64 4.45 6.82
N ARG A 6 1.60 4.11 5.95
CA ARG A 6 1.69 2.80 5.28
C ARG A 6 1.60 1.67 6.29
N HIS A 7 2.29 1.80 7.42
CA HIS A 7 2.40 0.81 8.49
C HIS A 7 1.42 1.02 9.66
N ARG A 8 0.59 2.08 9.60
CA ARG A 8 -0.31 2.48 10.70
C ARG A 8 0.39 2.77 12.03
N LEU A 9 1.66 3.20 11.99
CA LEU A 9 2.28 3.88 13.13
C LEU A 9 1.59 5.22 13.42
N ILE A 10 1.00 5.82 12.38
CA ILE A 10 0.04 6.93 12.47
C ILE A 10 -1.18 6.49 11.66
N GLY A 11 -2.35 6.44 12.29
CA GLY A 11 -3.58 6.01 11.63
C GLY A 11 -4.16 7.05 10.65
N GLU A 12 -4.89 6.59 9.64
CA GLU A 12 -5.63 7.47 8.73
C GLU A 12 -6.65 8.33 9.49
N TRP A 13 -7.31 7.75 10.50
CA TRP A 13 -8.26 8.44 11.39
C TRP A 13 -7.56 9.47 12.27
N GLU A 14 -6.36 9.18 12.76
CA GLU A 14 -5.59 10.09 13.60
C GLU A 14 -5.15 11.31 12.78
N ALA A 15 -4.64 11.07 11.57
CA ALA A 15 -4.28 12.14 10.65
C ALA A 15 -5.49 13.03 10.29
N ALA A 16 -6.63 12.41 9.96
CA ALA A 16 -7.87 13.13 9.64
C ALA A 16 -8.42 13.90 10.85
N GLY A 17 -8.49 13.25 12.02
CA GLY A 17 -9.00 13.83 13.26
C GLY A 17 -8.14 14.97 13.75
N THR A 18 -6.82 14.83 13.72
CA THR A 18 -5.87 15.90 14.09
C THR A 18 -6.03 17.11 13.17
N ALA A 19 -6.16 16.90 11.85
CA ALA A 19 -6.38 18.00 10.91
C ALA A 19 -7.69 18.75 11.22
N LEU A 20 -8.76 18.02 11.53
CA LEU A 20 -10.07 18.59 11.86
C LEU A 20 -10.12 19.26 13.24
N ALA A 21 -9.29 18.82 14.18
CA ALA A 21 -9.17 19.44 15.50
C ALA A 21 -8.44 20.79 15.46
N HIS A 22 -7.53 20.98 14.50
CA HIS A 22 -6.67 22.17 14.43
C HIS A 22 -7.02 23.14 13.30
N HIS A 23 -7.82 22.72 12.32
CA HIS A 23 -8.15 23.53 11.16
C HIS A 23 -9.63 23.45 10.82
N ALA A 24 -10.17 24.54 10.27
CA ALA A 24 -11.51 24.51 9.67
C ALA A 24 -11.55 23.48 8.54
N ARG A 25 -12.68 22.78 8.42
CA ARG A 25 -12.88 21.72 7.41
C ARG A 25 -12.49 22.16 6.00
N SER A 26 -12.91 23.35 5.59
CA SER A 26 -12.60 23.92 4.27
C SER A 26 -11.10 24.13 4.03
N ALA A 27 -10.31 24.36 5.08
CA ALA A 27 -8.87 24.55 4.97
C ALA A 27 -8.11 23.22 4.84
N CYS A 28 -8.66 22.11 5.34
CA CYS A 28 -8.03 20.79 5.29
C CYS A 28 -8.67 19.83 4.27
N ASP A 29 -9.68 20.24 3.51
CA ASP A 29 -10.40 19.37 2.54
C ASP A 29 -9.47 18.64 1.56
N LYS A 30 -8.43 19.32 1.06
CA LYS A 30 -7.44 18.70 0.18
C LYS A 30 -6.58 17.67 0.89
N PHE A 31 -6.19 17.94 2.13
CA PHE A 31 -5.45 16.98 2.92
C PHE A 31 -6.31 15.74 3.23
N LEU A 32 -7.58 15.94 3.58
CA LEU A 32 -8.53 14.84 3.79
C LEU A 32 -8.73 14.02 2.51
N ASP A 33 -8.85 14.67 1.34
CA ASP A 33 -8.90 13.96 0.05
C ASP A 33 -7.68 13.03 -0.10
N GLU A 34 -6.46 13.49 0.22
CA GLU A 34 -5.23 12.66 0.13
C GLU A 34 -5.19 11.51 1.14
N VAL A 35 -5.66 11.71 2.38
CA VAL A 35 -5.80 10.62 3.39
C VAL A 35 -6.77 9.55 2.87
N PHE A 36 -7.91 9.99 2.31
CA PHE A 36 -8.93 9.09 1.79
C PHE A 36 -8.53 8.45 0.46
N TRP A 37 -7.61 9.00 -0.32
CA TRP A 37 -7.07 8.34 -1.51
C TRP A 37 -6.42 7.00 -1.17
N ARG A 38 -5.64 6.93 -0.07
CA ARG A 38 -5.06 5.66 0.40
C ARG A 38 -6.14 4.66 0.81
N THR A 39 -7.12 5.11 1.59
CA THR A 39 -8.26 4.28 2.04
C THR A 39 -9.07 3.74 0.85
N TYR A 40 -9.33 4.61 -0.13
CA TYR A 40 -9.98 4.25 -1.39
C TYR A 40 -9.17 3.20 -2.16
N CYS A 41 -7.85 3.38 -2.29
CA CYS A 41 -6.99 2.44 -2.99
C CYS A 41 -7.05 1.04 -2.35
N LYS A 42 -6.90 0.96 -1.02
CA LYS A 42 -7.00 -0.31 -0.27
C LYS A 42 -8.36 -0.97 -0.50
N GLY A 43 -9.47 -0.27 -0.25
CA GLY A 43 -10.81 -0.84 -0.45
C GLY A 43 -11.12 -1.22 -1.91
N TRP A 44 -10.62 -0.45 -2.88
CA TRP A 44 -10.84 -0.76 -4.29
C TRP A 44 -10.11 -2.05 -4.70
N LEU A 45 -8.86 -2.23 -4.26
CA LEU A 45 -8.06 -3.41 -4.52
C LEU A 45 -8.59 -4.62 -3.76
N GLU A 46 -9.08 -4.40 -2.53
CA GLU A 46 -9.69 -5.43 -1.68
C GLU A 46 -10.85 -6.14 -2.38
N MET A 47 -11.76 -5.37 -2.97
CA MET A 47 -12.88 -5.92 -3.75
C MET A 47 -12.45 -6.45 -5.14
N ARG A 48 -11.17 -6.37 -5.50
CA ARG A 48 -10.64 -6.78 -6.82
C ARG A 48 -9.27 -7.46 -6.69
N PRO A 49 -9.17 -8.53 -5.90
CA PRO A 49 -7.89 -9.16 -5.55
C PRO A 49 -7.12 -9.66 -6.79
N SER A 50 -7.83 -10.01 -7.87
CA SER A 50 -7.21 -10.43 -9.14
C SER A 50 -6.32 -9.35 -9.76
N VAL A 51 -6.52 -8.06 -9.46
CA VAL A 51 -5.65 -7.00 -9.97
C VAL A 51 -4.24 -7.10 -9.40
N TRP A 52 -4.09 -7.49 -8.13
CA TRP A 52 -2.79 -7.77 -7.54
C TRP A 52 -2.12 -8.99 -8.17
N ALA A 53 -2.89 -10.08 -8.35
CA ALA A 53 -2.40 -11.29 -9.01
C ALA A 53 -1.93 -11.01 -10.46
N HIS A 54 -2.70 -10.24 -11.23
CA HIS A 54 -2.33 -9.81 -12.58
C HIS A 54 -1.10 -8.91 -12.59
N TYR A 55 -0.94 -8.01 -11.61
CA TYR A 55 0.27 -7.21 -11.45
C TYR A 55 1.50 -8.11 -11.24
N ARG A 56 1.43 -9.10 -10.33
CA ARG A 56 2.52 -10.05 -10.10
C ARG A 56 2.86 -10.87 -11.34
N ALA A 57 1.84 -11.34 -12.06
CA ALA A 57 2.03 -12.04 -13.32
C ALA A 57 2.69 -11.14 -14.39
N ALA A 58 2.28 -9.87 -14.48
CA ALA A 58 2.87 -8.90 -15.41
C ALA A 58 4.33 -8.55 -15.05
N CYS A 59 4.70 -8.56 -13.77
CA CYS A 59 6.10 -8.42 -13.35
C CYS A 59 6.96 -9.58 -13.87
N ARG A 60 6.50 -10.83 -13.66
CA ARG A 60 7.20 -12.02 -14.16
C ARG A 60 7.32 -12.02 -15.68
N ALA A 61 6.21 -11.80 -16.40
CA ALA A 61 6.23 -11.71 -17.86
C ALA A 61 7.16 -10.60 -18.37
N GLY A 62 7.18 -9.44 -17.72
CA GLY A 62 8.10 -8.35 -18.06
C GLY A 62 9.56 -8.73 -17.82
N ALA A 63 9.87 -9.44 -16.73
CA ALA A 63 11.20 -9.94 -16.42
C ALA A 63 11.66 -10.99 -17.43
N ASP A 64 10.76 -11.87 -17.88
CA ASP A 64 11.02 -12.89 -18.91
C ASP A 64 11.35 -12.21 -20.24
N ARG A 65 10.53 -11.25 -20.66
CA ARG A 65 10.78 -10.46 -21.87
C ARG A 65 12.13 -9.73 -21.84
N CYS A 66 12.55 -9.22 -20.68
CA CYS A 66 13.88 -8.60 -20.54
C CYS A 66 15.03 -9.59 -20.72
N ARG A 67 14.85 -10.89 -20.43
CA ARG A 67 15.89 -11.90 -20.68
C ARG A 67 16.04 -12.21 -22.16
N GLU A 68 14.95 -12.07 -22.92
CA GLU A 68 14.90 -12.33 -24.36
C GLU A 68 15.32 -11.10 -25.19
N GLU A 69 14.90 -9.90 -24.79
CA GLU A 69 15.07 -8.65 -25.52
C GLU A 69 16.21 -7.78 -24.93
N ARG A 70 17.41 -7.87 -25.50
CA ARG A 70 18.59 -7.10 -25.05
C ARG A 70 18.39 -5.58 -25.06
N SER A 71 17.63 -5.04 -26.01
CA SER A 71 17.32 -3.61 -26.09
C SER A 71 16.44 -3.16 -24.92
N LEU A 72 15.44 -3.96 -24.58
CA LEU A 72 14.56 -3.71 -23.43
C LEU A 72 15.34 -3.79 -22.12
N ALA A 73 16.17 -4.82 -21.95
CA ALA A 73 17.02 -4.96 -20.76
C ALA A 73 17.92 -3.73 -20.55
N ARG A 74 18.52 -3.22 -21.63
CA ARG A 74 19.37 -2.02 -21.56
C ARG A 74 18.59 -0.77 -21.17
N ARG A 75 17.39 -0.56 -21.75
CA ARG A 75 16.52 0.57 -21.38
C ARG A 75 16.05 0.49 -19.93
N LEU A 76 15.67 -0.72 -19.48
CA LEU A 76 15.28 -0.95 -18.09
C LEU A 76 16.43 -0.64 -17.14
N ALA A 77 17.63 -1.14 -17.43
CA ALA A 77 18.82 -0.86 -16.63
C ALA A 77 19.10 0.65 -16.55
N ALA A 78 19.19 1.32 -17.71
CA ALA A 78 19.37 2.77 -17.77
C ALA A 78 18.31 3.54 -16.98
N ALA A 79 17.04 3.12 -17.03
CA ALA A 79 15.96 3.73 -16.26
C ALA A 79 16.13 3.53 -14.75
N THR A 80 16.41 2.30 -14.31
CA THR A 80 16.58 2.00 -12.87
C THR A 80 17.85 2.57 -12.27
N GLU A 81 18.85 2.87 -13.10
CA GLU A 81 20.13 3.42 -12.68
C GLU A 81 20.23 4.95 -12.85
N GLY A 82 19.16 5.60 -13.33
CA GLY A 82 19.13 7.05 -13.56
C GLY A 82 20.12 7.50 -14.63
N ARG A 83 20.17 6.80 -15.77
CA ARG A 83 21.07 7.10 -16.92
C ARG A 83 20.33 7.07 -18.26
N THR A 84 19.09 7.52 -18.28
CA THR A 84 18.25 7.60 -19.49
C THR A 84 18.63 8.77 -20.38
N GLY A 85 19.29 9.80 -19.83
CA GLY A 85 19.57 11.07 -20.48
C GLY A 85 18.48 12.11 -20.26
N ILE A 86 17.34 11.74 -19.66
CA ILE A 86 16.27 12.67 -19.28
C ILE A 86 16.55 13.17 -17.86
N ALA A 87 17.11 14.38 -17.75
CA ALA A 87 17.69 14.89 -16.50
C ALA A 87 16.75 14.82 -15.27
N CYS A 88 15.46 15.12 -15.45
CA CYS A 88 14.49 15.02 -14.36
C CYS A 88 14.23 13.58 -13.93
N PHE A 89 14.04 12.68 -14.90
CA PHE A 89 13.78 11.27 -14.65
C PHE A 89 14.98 10.62 -13.94
N ASP A 90 16.19 10.90 -14.42
CA ASP A 90 17.43 10.36 -13.87
C ASP A 90 17.64 10.81 -12.43
N ALA A 91 17.39 12.09 -12.14
CA ALA A 91 17.45 12.61 -10.78
C ALA A 91 16.42 11.93 -9.85
N TRP A 92 15.18 11.72 -10.32
CA TRP A 92 14.15 11.06 -9.51
C TRP A 92 14.43 9.56 -9.30
N ALA A 93 15.02 8.87 -10.28
CA ALA A 93 15.44 7.48 -10.13
C ALA A 93 16.50 7.35 -9.02
N CYS A 94 17.51 8.23 -9.02
CA CYS A 94 18.53 8.30 -7.98
C CYS A 94 17.94 8.68 -6.62
N GLU A 95 17.11 9.73 -6.56
CA GLU A 95 16.45 10.20 -5.33
C GLU A 95 15.60 9.09 -4.68
N LEU A 96 14.86 8.33 -5.49
CA LEU A 96 14.08 7.19 -5.01
C LEU A 96 14.97 6.10 -4.40
N VAL A 97 16.07 5.75 -5.06
CA VAL A 97 16.97 4.69 -4.57
C VAL A 97 17.70 5.13 -3.30
N GLU A 98 18.12 6.39 -3.25
CA GLU A 98 18.92 6.96 -2.15
C GLU A 98 18.07 7.25 -0.90
N HIS A 99 16.89 7.85 -1.08
CA HIS A 99 16.08 8.34 0.04
C HIS A 99 14.83 7.51 0.31
N GLY A 100 14.42 6.66 -0.64
CA GLY A 100 13.22 5.85 -0.51
C GLY A 100 11.91 6.65 -0.51
N TYR A 101 11.94 7.86 -1.06
CA TYR A 101 10.79 8.75 -1.16
C TYR A 101 10.82 9.55 -2.47
N LEU A 102 9.63 9.83 -3.01
CA LEU A 102 9.42 10.80 -4.06
C LEU A 102 8.11 11.56 -3.81
N HIS A 103 8.06 12.84 -4.18
CA HIS A 103 6.82 13.62 -4.18
C HIS A 103 5.82 13.09 -5.22
N ASN A 104 4.51 13.13 -4.93
CA ASN A 104 3.47 12.53 -5.78
C ASN A 104 3.51 13.00 -7.25
N HIS A 105 3.69 14.30 -7.52
CA HIS A 105 3.85 14.79 -8.89
C HIS A 105 5.04 14.13 -9.63
N ALA A 106 6.18 13.99 -8.95
CA ALA A 106 7.35 13.31 -9.52
C ALA A 106 7.05 11.84 -9.79
N ARG A 107 6.32 11.15 -8.91
CA ARG A 107 5.85 9.76 -9.15
C ARG A 107 5.01 9.65 -10.41
N MET A 108 4.07 10.57 -10.62
CA MET A 108 3.20 10.58 -11.81
C MET A 108 3.99 10.86 -13.10
N TRP A 109 4.89 11.84 -13.09
CA TRP A 109 5.75 12.13 -14.26
C TRP A 109 6.71 10.97 -14.54
N PHE A 110 7.33 10.41 -13.50
CA PHE A 110 8.21 9.25 -13.61
C PHE A 110 7.49 8.08 -14.27
N ALA A 111 6.31 7.70 -13.76
CA ALA A 111 5.53 6.61 -14.33
C ALA A 111 5.11 6.90 -15.78
N SER A 112 4.80 8.16 -16.10
CA SER A 112 4.42 8.56 -17.46
C SER A 112 5.61 8.44 -18.43
N ILE A 113 6.77 8.96 -18.05
CA ILE A 113 8.01 8.87 -18.84
C ILE A 113 8.40 7.39 -19.00
N TRP A 114 8.34 6.61 -17.93
CA TRP A 114 8.60 5.17 -17.95
C TRP A 114 7.75 4.44 -19.01
N VAL A 115 6.44 4.66 -18.99
CA VAL A 115 5.51 3.92 -19.85
C VAL A 115 5.52 4.45 -21.29
N PHE A 116 5.52 5.76 -21.49
CA PHE A 116 5.27 6.35 -22.82
C PHE A 116 6.52 6.83 -23.53
N THR A 117 7.53 7.30 -22.78
CA THR A 117 8.77 7.83 -23.38
C THR A 117 9.83 6.74 -23.49
N LEU A 118 10.02 5.95 -22.44
CA LEU A 118 10.98 4.84 -22.41
C LEU A 118 10.39 3.53 -22.94
N GLU A 119 9.06 3.47 -23.11
CA GLU A 119 8.27 2.30 -23.54
C GLU A 119 8.55 1.03 -22.72
N LEU A 120 8.75 1.21 -21.42
CA LEU A 120 9.01 0.12 -20.49
C LEU A 120 7.70 -0.46 -19.94
N PRO A 121 7.64 -1.77 -19.66
CA PRO A 121 6.47 -2.38 -19.02
C PRO A 121 6.13 -1.67 -17.71
N TRP A 122 4.88 -1.22 -17.57
CA TRP A 122 4.42 -0.48 -16.39
C TRP A 122 4.65 -1.28 -15.08
N ALA A 123 4.45 -2.60 -15.13
CA ALA A 123 4.56 -3.48 -13.97
C ALA A 123 5.99 -3.50 -13.41
N LEU A 124 7.01 -3.40 -14.27
CA LEU A 124 8.41 -3.33 -13.83
C LEU A 124 8.75 -2.00 -13.16
N GLY A 125 8.10 -0.91 -13.58
CA GLY A 125 8.24 0.40 -12.93
C GLY A 125 7.51 0.45 -11.59
N ALA A 126 6.31 -0.11 -11.53
CA ALA A 126 5.57 -0.33 -10.29
C ALA A 126 6.36 -1.19 -9.29
N ASP A 127 7.03 -2.24 -9.76
CA ASP A 127 7.92 -3.09 -8.96
C ASP A 127 9.13 -2.30 -8.43
N PHE A 128 9.78 -1.52 -9.30
CA PHE A 128 10.87 -0.62 -8.90
C PHE A 128 10.41 0.35 -7.80
N PHE A 129 9.23 0.94 -7.92
CA PHE A 129 8.68 1.81 -6.88
C PHE A 129 8.43 1.04 -5.58
N LEU A 130 7.76 -0.10 -5.64
CA LEU A 130 7.36 -0.87 -4.47
C LEU A 130 8.56 -1.36 -3.65
N ARG A 131 9.68 -1.68 -4.32
CA ARG A 131 10.93 -2.12 -3.66
C ARG A 131 11.74 -1.00 -3.05
N HIS A 132 11.60 0.23 -3.53
CA HIS A 132 12.44 1.35 -3.10
C HIS A 132 11.72 2.36 -2.21
N LEU A 133 10.38 2.46 -2.28
CA LEU A 133 9.60 3.38 -1.45
C LEU A 133 9.44 2.87 -0.02
N LEU A 134 9.80 3.72 0.96
CA LEU A 134 9.47 3.50 2.38
C LEU A 134 7.95 3.44 2.61
N ASP A 135 7.19 4.15 1.79
CA ASP A 135 5.72 4.14 1.79
C ASP A 135 5.12 3.22 0.72
N GLY A 136 5.87 2.23 0.25
CA GLY A 136 5.46 1.25 -0.77
C GLY A 136 4.25 0.43 -0.34
N ASP A 137 3.05 0.96 -0.62
CA ASP A 137 1.76 0.32 -0.39
C ASP A 137 1.30 -0.44 -1.65
N PRO A 138 1.00 -1.75 -1.57
CA PRO A 138 0.57 -2.54 -2.73
C PRO A 138 -0.61 -1.92 -3.48
N ALA A 139 -1.62 -1.47 -2.75
CA ALA A 139 -2.82 -0.90 -3.36
C ALA A 139 -2.53 0.45 -4.03
N SER A 140 -1.96 1.39 -3.28
CA SER A 140 -1.70 2.75 -3.77
C SER A 140 -0.70 2.75 -4.93
N ASN A 141 0.34 1.92 -4.86
CA ASN A 141 1.35 1.80 -5.91
C ASN A 141 0.76 1.16 -7.18
N THR A 142 0.14 -0.01 -7.07
CA THR A 142 -0.43 -0.71 -8.25
C THR A 142 -1.50 0.14 -8.92
N LEU A 143 -2.40 0.78 -8.15
CA LEU A 143 -3.46 1.60 -8.73
C LEU A 143 -2.94 2.93 -9.30
N GLY A 144 -1.93 3.55 -8.68
CA GLY A 144 -1.29 4.76 -9.20
C GLY A 144 -0.64 4.54 -10.57
N TRP A 145 0.15 3.47 -10.72
CA TRP A 145 0.74 3.10 -12.01
C TRP A 145 -0.31 2.73 -13.06
N ARG A 146 -1.35 1.98 -12.67
CA ARG A 146 -2.47 1.65 -13.55
C ARG A 146 -3.23 2.90 -13.99
N TRP A 147 -3.37 3.90 -13.13
CA TRP A 147 -4.02 5.15 -13.48
C TRP A 147 -3.22 5.92 -14.53
N VAL A 148 -1.90 6.05 -14.35
CA VAL A 148 -1.02 6.71 -15.33
C VAL A 148 -1.06 6.00 -16.69
N ALA A 149 -1.01 4.66 -16.69
CA ALA A 149 -1.02 3.83 -17.90
C ALA A 149 -2.41 3.72 -18.58
N GLY A 150 -3.47 4.32 -18.01
CA GLY A 150 -4.83 4.24 -18.56
C GLY A 150 -5.54 2.90 -18.34
N LEU A 151 -5.04 2.09 -17.41
CA LEU A 151 -5.58 0.78 -17.03
C LEU A 151 -6.63 0.86 -15.91
N HIS A 152 -6.61 1.92 -15.10
CA HIS A 152 -7.58 2.11 -14.00
C HIS A 152 -8.87 2.76 -14.48
N SER A 153 -8.74 3.76 -15.34
CA SER A 153 -9.84 4.38 -16.08
C SER A 153 -9.59 4.12 -17.56
N PRO A 154 -10.21 3.09 -18.15
CA PRO A 154 -9.91 2.64 -19.52
C PRO A 154 -9.85 3.81 -20.50
N GLY A 155 -8.71 3.92 -21.20
CA GLY A 155 -8.46 4.95 -22.22
C GLY A 155 -8.01 6.32 -21.69
N LYS A 156 -7.98 6.54 -20.38
CA LYS A 156 -7.55 7.83 -19.78
C LYS A 156 -6.14 7.73 -19.23
N THR A 157 -5.15 8.13 -20.01
CA THR A 157 -3.73 8.16 -19.63
C THR A 157 -3.33 9.49 -19.01
N TYR A 158 -2.24 9.48 -18.24
CA TYR A 158 -1.58 10.68 -17.76
C TYR A 158 -0.26 10.87 -18.50
N ARG A 159 -0.16 11.94 -19.30
CA ARG A 159 1.05 12.31 -20.04
C ARG A 159 1.84 13.37 -19.26
N ALA A 160 3.11 13.10 -18.98
CA ALA A 160 4.05 14.10 -18.51
C ALA A 160 4.19 15.23 -19.53
N ARG A 161 4.29 16.48 -19.06
CA ARG A 161 4.43 17.65 -19.93
C ARG A 161 5.59 18.51 -19.44
N ALA A 162 6.42 18.96 -20.38
CA ALA A 162 7.61 19.76 -20.10
C ALA A 162 7.30 21.04 -19.32
N ASP A 163 6.26 21.78 -19.73
CA ASP A 163 5.79 23.00 -19.08
C ASP A 163 5.36 22.76 -17.62
N ASN A 164 4.71 21.62 -17.38
CA ASN A 164 4.24 21.20 -16.07
C ASN A 164 5.41 20.86 -15.14
N ILE A 165 6.39 20.10 -15.64
CA ILE A 165 7.61 19.76 -14.91
C ILE A 165 8.39 21.04 -14.59
N ALA A 166 8.59 21.93 -15.56
CA ALA A 166 9.28 23.21 -15.36
C ALA A 166 8.61 24.06 -14.28
N LYS A 167 7.28 24.24 -14.38
CA LYS A 167 6.52 25.03 -13.41
C LYS A 167 6.61 24.47 -11.99
N TYR A 168 6.34 23.18 -11.81
CA TYR A 168 6.21 22.57 -10.48
C TYR A 168 7.55 22.11 -9.89
N THR A 169 8.65 22.22 -10.62
CA THR A 169 10.02 22.07 -10.10
C THR A 169 10.72 23.42 -9.89
N GLY A 170 10.01 24.55 -10.07
CA GLY A 170 10.59 25.89 -9.96
C GLY A 170 11.71 26.15 -10.97
N GLY A 171 11.64 25.52 -12.15
CA GLY A 171 12.65 25.63 -13.20
C GLY A 171 13.90 24.76 -13.00
N ARG A 172 13.98 23.96 -11.91
CA ARG A 172 15.08 23.01 -11.66
C ARG A 172 15.23 22.03 -12.83
N PHE A 173 14.12 21.60 -13.41
CA PHE A 173 14.11 20.74 -14.59
C PHE A 173 13.27 21.34 -15.71
N GLN A 174 13.83 21.42 -16.91
CA GLN A 174 13.18 22.00 -18.09
C GLN A 174 13.42 21.10 -19.31
N PRO A 175 12.87 19.87 -19.33
CA PRO A 175 13.06 18.98 -20.48
C PRO A 175 12.47 19.64 -21.73
N ALA A 176 13.16 19.53 -22.86
CA ALA A 176 12.61 19.91 -24.15
C ALA A 176 11.38 19.04 -24.46
N PRO A 177 10.35 19.57 -25.14
CA PRO A 177 9.18 18.77 -25.51
C PRO A 177 9.51 17.49 -26.29
N ALA A 178 10.61 17.49 -27.07
CA ALA A 178 11.07 16.34 -27.84
C ALA A 178 11.74 15.24 -26.98
N GLU A 179 12.12 15.54 -25.73
CA GLU A 179 12.64 14.52 -24.79
C GLU A 179 11.52 13.68 -24.17
N LEU A 180 10.26 14.09 -24.33
CA LEU A 180 9.09 13.42 -23.77
C LEU A 180 8.18 12.93 -24.89
N ALA A 181 7.45 11.83 -24.64
CA ALA A 181 6.48 11.34 -25.60
C ALA A 181 5.39 12.38 -25.90
N ASP A 182 5.09 12.56 -27.19
CA ASP A 182 4.03 13.42 -27.67
C ASP A 182 2.65 12.74 -27.52
N GLN A 183 2.61 11.41 -27.51
CA GLN A 183 1.40 10.61 -27.28
C GLN A 183 1.52 9.77 -26.01
N ALA A 184 0.37 9.44 -25.43
CA ALA A 184 0.25 8.51 -24.31
C ALA A 184 -0.87 7.51 -24.63
N PRO A 185 -0.64 6.56 -25.56
CA PRO A 185 -1.64 5.56 -25.89
C PRO A 185 -1.91 4.68 -24.67
N ALA A 186 -3.19 4.41 -24.36
CA ALA A 186 -3.52 3.54 -23.24
C ALA A 186 -2.92 2.15 -23.45
N ALA A 187 -2.37 1.57 -22.39
CA ALA A 187 -1.91 0.19 -22.42
C ALA A 187 -3.12 -0.71 -22.73
N GLN A 188 -2.99 -1.60 -23.71
CA GLN A 188 -4.04 -2.56 -24.05
C GLN A 188 -4.28 -3.50 -22.86
N ALA A 189 -5.46 -3.42 -22.28
CA ALA A 189 -5.92 -4.35 -21.26
C ALA A 189 -7.44 -4.41 -21.24
N ALA A 190 -7.96 -5.51 -20.68
CA ALA A 190 -9.36 -5.60 -20.32
C ALA A 190 -9.72 -4.50 -19.31
N SER A 191 -10.98 -4.05 -19.34
CA SER A 191 -11.56 -3.20 -18.31
C SER A 191 -11.29 -3.78 -16.91
N PRO A 192 -11.13 -2.93 -15.88
CA PRO A 192 -11.02 -3.41 -14.51
C PRO A 192 -12.16 -4.37 -14.18
N PRO A 193 -11.88 -5.45 -13.42
CA PRO A 193 -12.93 -6.38 -13.00
C PRO A 193 -14.01 -5.65 -12.19
N ALA A 194 -15.23 -6.18 -12.23
CA ALA A 194 -16.29 -5.73 -11.34
C ALA A 194 -15.85 -5.91 -9.87
N PRO A 195 -16.30 -5.05 -8.94
CA PRO A 195 -16.02 -5.28 -7.52
C PRO A 195 -16.72 -6.57 -7.07
N GLY A 196 -16.00 -7.41 -6.33
CA GLY A 196 -16.58 -8.44 -5.47
C GLY A 196 -17.11 -7.85 -4.15
N PRO A 197 -17.54 -8.70 -3.21
CA PRO A 197 -17.96 -8.24 -1.89
C PRO A 197 -16.79 -7.58 -1.14
N ALA A 198 -17.11 -6.59 -0.31
CA ALA A 198 -16.17 -6.09 0.68
C ALA A 198 -15.97 -7.15 1.78
N PRO A 199 -14.82 -7.18 2.46
CA PRO A 199 -14.62 -8.10 3.57
C PRO A 199 -15.54 -7.70 4.72
N GLU A 200 -16.10 -8.71 5.37
CA GLU A 200 -16.87 -8.57 6.59
C GLU A 200 -16.01 -9.10 7.75
N PRO A 201 -15.96 -8.42 8.91
CA PRO A 201 -15.29 -8.96 10.08
C PRO A 201 -16.00 -10.23 10.57
N ASP A 202 -15.22 -11.16 11.13
CA ASP A 202 -15.81 -12.27 11.87
C ASP A 202 -16.44 -11.73 13.16
N PRO A 203 -17.63 -12.22 13.58
CA PRO A 203 -18.23 -11.80 14.85
C PRO A 203 -17.30 -12.11 16.03
N LEU A 204 -16.91 -11.07 16.77
CA LEU A 204 -16.14 -11.26 18.00
C LEU A 204 -17.05 -11.78 19.11
N THR A 205 -16.89 -13.05 19.47
CA THR A 205 -17.58 -13.68 20.60
C THR A 205 -16.78 -13.52 21.90
N ALA A 206 -17.33 -14.01 23.02
CA ALA A 206 -16.59 -14.08 24.27
C ALA A 206 -15.29 -14.88 24.08
N LEU A 207 -14.18 -14.26 24.50
CA LEU A 207 -12.86 -14.87 24.50
C LEU A 207 -12.71 -15.69 25.78
N ASP A 208 -12.11 -16.87 25.68
CA ASP A 208 -11.83 -17.76 26.79
C ASP A 208 -10.44 -18.38 26.59
N GLY A 209 -9.75 -18.67 27.70
CA GLY A 209 -8.39 -19.21 27.66
C GLY A 209 -7.32 -18.22 27.15
N GLU A 210 -6.26 -18.75 26.54
CA GLU A 210 -5.14 -17.97 26.01
C GLU A 210 -5.51 -17.33 24.67
N VAL A 211 -5.36 -16.01 24.58
CA VAL A 211 -5.67 -15.22 23.39
C VAL A 211 -4.38 -14.74 22.71
N ALA A 212 -4.18 -15.20 21.48
CA ALA A 212 -3.11 -14.74 20.62
C ALA A 212 -3.63 -13.76 19.55
N LEU A 213 -2.91 -12.67 19.32
CA LEU A 213 -3.20 -11.70 18.25
C LEU A 213 -2.10 -11.73 17.18
N LEU A 214 -2.48 -12.00 15.94
CA LEU A 214 -1.60 -11.95 14.79
C LEU A 214 -1.78 -10.64 14.03
N LEU A 215 -0.70 -9.87 13.94
CA LEU A 215 -0.56 -8.66 13.15
C LEU A 215 0.39 -8.88 11.97
N THR A 216 0.42 -7.91 11.06
CA THR A 216 1.38 -7.87 9.95
C THR A 216 1.96 -6.45 9.85
N GLU A 217 2.96 -6.25 8.99
CA GLU A 217 3.52 -4.91 8.71
C GLU A 217 2.47 -3.86 8.26
N ASP A 218 1.27 -4.28 7.84
CA ASP A 218 0.17 -3.40 7.45
C ASP A 218 -0.60 -2.80 8.65
N GLU A 219 -0.40 -3.35 9.85
CA GLU A 219 -1.15 -3.03 11.06
C GLU A 219 -0.25 -3.05 12.30
N LEU A 220 0.39 -1.92 12.62
CA LEU A 220 1.28 -1.76 13.77
C LEU A 220 0.67 -0.97 14.92
N ASP A 221 -0.63 -0.67 14.87
CA ASP A 221 -1.37 -0.08 15.97
C ASP A 221 -2.56 -0.96 16.40
N PRO A 222 -2.32 -1.97 17.26
CA PRO A 222 -3.38 -2.87 17.70
C PRO A 222 -4.43 -2.20 18.59
N ALA A 223 -4.12 -1.05 19.21
CA ALA A 223 -5.03 -0.35 20.12
C ALA A 223 -6.32 0.13 19.44
N SER A 224 -6.34 0.12 18.12
CA SER A 224 -7.44 0.64 17.31
C SER A 224 -8.16 -0.47 16.52
N LEU A 225 -7.81 -1.74 16.78
CA LEU A 225 -8.62 -2.90 16.44
C LEU A 225 -9.82 -3.03 17.39
N PRO A 226 -10.93 -3.66 16.97
CA PRO A 226 -12.13 -3.81 17.78
C PRO A 226 -11.99 -4.95 18.81
N VAL A 227 -10.93 -4.94 19.62
CA VAL A 227 -10.69 -5.88 20.71
C VAL A 227 -10.11 -5.13 21.91
N ASP A 228 -10.47 -5.54 23.13
CA ASP A 228 -9.83 -5.05 24.35
C ASP A 228 -8.36 -5.50 24.39
N PRO A 229 -7.37 -4.58 24.39
CA PRO A 229 -5.97 -4.95 24.47
C PRO A 229 -5.62 -5.76 25.73
N ALA A 230 -6.38 -5.59 26.82
CA ALA A 230 -6.16 -6.34 28.06
C ALA A 230 -6.56 -7.82 27.94
N ALA A 231 -7.36 -8.17 26.94
CA ALA A 231 -7.76 -9.54 26.66
C ALA A 231 -6.74 -10.31 25.81
N VAL A 232 -5.63 -9.70 25.40
CA VAL A 232 -4.61 -10.32 24.51
C VAL A 232 -3.38 -10.73 25.31
N ASP A 233 -3.08 -12.02 25.38
CA ASP A 233 -1.94 -12.56 26.12
C ASP A 233 -0.62 -12.44 25.38
N ARG A 234 -0.66 -12.59 24.05
CA ARG A 234 0.52 -12.52 23.19
C ARG A 234 0.22 -11.99 21.78
N VAL A 235 1.21 -11.31 21.21
CA VAL A 235 1.14 -10.73 19.87
C VAL A 235 2.30 -11.23 19.00
N GLY A 236 1.97 -11.73 17.81
CA GLY A 236 2.96 -12.00 16.76
C GLY A 236 2.81 -10.96 15.65
N ILE A 237 3.90 -10.33 15.23
CA ILE A 237 3.88 -9.37 14.12
C ILE A 237 4.69 -9.91 12.94
N LEU A 238 4.01 -10.28 11.86
CA LEU A 238 4.63 -10.85 10.66
C LEU A 238 5.26 -9.77 9.77
N ASP A 239 6.56 -9.91 9.52
CA ASP A 239 7.26 -9.15 8.49
C ASP A 239 6.96 -9.76 7.11
N CYS A 240 6.19 -9.02 6.31
CA CYS A 240 5.78 -9.44 4.96
C CYS A 240 6.59 -8.71 3.86
N SER A 241 7.62 -7.95 4.23
CA SER A 241 8.33 -7.06 3.30
C SER A 241 9.07 -7.81 2.20
N ALA A 242 9.53 -9.03 2.47
CA ALA A 242 10.13 -9.92 1.48
C ALA A 242 9.13 -10.32 0.37
N GLY A 243 7.83 -10.34 0.67
CA GLY A 243 6.78 -10.68 -0.30
C GLY A 243 6.41 -9.55 -1.25
N ARG A 244 6.89 -8.32 -1.02
CA ARG A 244 6.55 -7.13 -1.85
C ARG A 244 6.93 -7.31 -3.33
N SER A 245 7.99 -8.05 -3.62
CA SER A 245 8.47 -8.32 -4.98
C SER A 245 9.15 -9.69 -5.07
N ASP A 246 9.32 -10.20 -6.29
CA ASP A 246 10.20 -11.35 -6.58
C ASP A 246 11.70 -10.97 -6.49
N ARG A 247 12.00 -9.67 -6.36
CA ARG A 247 13.35 -9.11 -6.16
C ARG A 247 13.45 -8.48 -4.76
N PRO A 248 14.65 -8.45 -4.15
CA PRO A 248 14.83 -7.83 -2.85
C PRO A 248 14.42 -6.35 -2.82
N CYS A 249 13.68 -5.96 -1.77
CA CYS A 249 13.46 -4.56 -1.43
C CYS A 249 14.80 -3.87 -1.09
N SER A 250 14.84 -2.54 -1.20
CA SER A 250 16.03 -1.77 -0.84
C SER A 250 16.36 -1.94 0.65
N GLN A 251 17.64 -1.77 1.02
CA GLN A 251 18.04 -1.82 2.43
C GLN A 251 17.30 -0.76 3.27
N ALA A 252 16.99 0.40 2.70
CA ALA A 252 16.25 1.45 3.38
C ALA A 252 14.83 0.97 3.75
N VAL A 253 14.14 0.31 2.81
CA VAL A 253 12.81 -0.28 3.05
C VAL A 253 12.89 -1.39 4.11
N GLN A 254 13.84 -2.31 3.98
CA GLN A 254 14.02 -3.40 4.95
C GLN A 254 14.28 -2.86 6.37
N ARG A 255 15.20 -1.90 6.52
CA ARG A 255 15.51 -1.28 7.82
C ARG A 255 14.32 -0.53 8.40
N PHE A 256 13.59 0.23 7.58
CA PHE A 256 12.44 1.00 8.05
C PHE A 256 11.32 0.07 8.51
N THR A 257 10.98 -0.96 7.73
CA THR A 257 9.95 -1.94 8.11
C THR A 257 10.33 -2.65 9.40
N ALA A 258 11.57 -3.17 9.50
CA ALA A 258 12.03 -3.86 10.70
C ALA A 258 11.95 -2.95 11.93
N ALA A 259 12.45 -1.71 11.82
CA ALA A 259 12.38 -0.74 12.91
C ALA A 259 10.94 -0.37 13.30
N ALA A 260 10.02 -0.29 12.33
CA ALA A 260 8.60 -0.05 12.59
C ALA A 260 7.97 -1.20 13.39
N ILE A 261 8.28 -2.45 13.02
CA ILE A 261 7.79 -3.64 13.73
C ILE A 261 8.41 -3.71 15.14
N ASP A 262 9.72 -3.50 15.25
CA ASP A 262 10.43 -3.53 16.54
C ASP A 262 9.91 -2.44 17.48
N ASP A 263 9.58 -1.24 16.98
CA ASP A 263 8.88 -0.20 17.74
C ASP A 263 7.52 -0.67 18.26
N ALA A 264 6.70 -1.30 17.41
CA ALA A 264 5.40 -1.82 17.82
C ALA A 264 5.53 -2.93 18.90
N VAL A 265 6.51 -3.82 18.75
CA VAL A 265 6.85 -4.84 19.75
C VAL A 265 7.25 -4.17 21.08
N ALA A 266 8.10 -3.14 21.04
CA ALA A 266 8.53 -2.43 22.23
C ALA A 266 7.37 -1.69 22.94
N ARG A 267 6.47 -1.04 22.18
CA ARG A 267 5.27 -0.38 22.73
C ARG A 267 4.33 -1.38 23.40
N LEU A 268 4.14 -2.56 22.80
CA LEU A 268 3.32 -3.64 23.37
C LEU A 268 3.95 -4.20 24.66
N ALA A 269 5.26 -4.45 24.65
CA ALA A 269 5.99 -4.92 25.82
C ALA A 269 5.93 -3.92 26.99
N ALA A 270 5.98 -2.61 26.70
CA ALA A 270 5.83 -1.56 27.70
C ALA A 270 4.43 -1.55 28.35
N CYS A 271 3.41 -2.04 27.64
CA CYS A 271 2.07 -2.26 28.16
C CYS A 271 1.88 -3.63 28.85
N GLY A 272 2.94 -4.42 29.01
CA GLY A 272 2.90 -5.75 29.62
C GLY A 272 2.45 -6.89 28.69
N VAL A 273 2.27 -6.63 27.40
CA VAL A 273 1.87 -7.64 26.41
C VAL A 273 3.10 -8.35 25.85
N ARG A 274 3.08 -9.69 25.80
CA ARG A 274 4.16 -10.48 25.21
C ARG A 274 4.12 -10.36 23.69
N ALA A 275 5.01 -9.56 23.10
CA ALA A 275 5.05 -9.35 21.65
C ALA A 275 6.38 -9.82 21.04
N GLU A 276 6.33 -10.37 19.83
CA GLU A 276 7.54 -10.72 19.07
C GLU A 276 7.36 -10.49 17.56
N ARG A 277 8.49 -10.19 16.89
CA ARG A 277 8.57 -10.12 15.43
C ARG A 277 8.69 -11.53 14.85
N LEU A 278 7.92 -11.79 13.81
CA LEU A 278 7.95 -13.03 13.04
C LEU A 278 8.59 -12.71 11.68
N ASP A 279 9.86 -13.08 11.49
CA ASP A 279 10.65 -12.69 10.31
C ASP A 279 10.12 -13.26 8.99
N ASP A 280 9.45 -14.42 9.05
CA ASP A 280 8.96 -15.11 7.86
C ASP A 280 7.82 -16.10 8.19
N ARG A 281 7.36 -16.81 7.16
CA ARG A 281 6.30 -17.82 7.27
C ARG A 281 6.69 -19.03 8.13
N ALA A 282 7.98 -19.35 8.23
CA ALA A 282 8.44 -20.44 9.09
C ALA A 282 8.38 -20.03 10.57
N ALA A 283 8.77 -18.78 10.89
CA ALA A 283 8.61 -18.18 12.21
C ALA A 283 7.13 -18.09 12.61
N LEU A 284 6.24 -17.69 11.69
CA LEU A 284 4.80 -17.75 11.90
C LEU A 284 4.33 -19.16 12.28
N GLY A 285 4.70 -20.19 11.50
CA GLY A 285 4.32 -21.56 11.81
C GLY A 285 4.85 -22.05 13.15
N ALA A 286 6.07 -21.66 13.53
CA ALA A 286 6.64 -21.97 14.84
C ALA A 286 5.90 -21.26 15.99
N TRP A 287 5.48 -20.02 15.77
CA TRP A 287 4.72 -19.23 16.75
C TRP A 287 3.29 -19.75 16.96
N LEU A 288 2.61 -20.16 15.89
CA LEU A 288 1.28 -20.78 15.95
C LEU A 288 1.31 -22.11 16.70
N ARG A 289 2.33 -22.95 16.48
CA ARG A 289 2.51 -24.24 17.17
C ARG A 289 2.66 -24.15 18.68
N ARG A 290 2.90 -22.96 19.24
CA ARG A 290 2.91 -22.77 20.70
C ARG A 290 1.52 -22.95 21.33
N GLY A 291 0.46 -22.93 20.51
CA GLY A 291 -0.91 -23.16 20.95
C GLY A 291 -1.56 -21.92 21.57
N ALA A 292 -2.85 -21.76 21.34
CA ALA A 292 -3.73 -20.78 21.97
C ALA A 292 -5.16 -21.32 21.88
N ASP A 293 -6.07 -20.80 22.70
CA ASP A 293 -7.50 -21.12 22.59
C ASP A 293 -8.15 -20.23 21.52
N GLU A 294 -7.73 -18.97 21.46
CA GLU A 294 -8.22 -17.97 20.51
C GLU A 294 -7.07 -17.39 19.67
N LEU A 295 -7.29 -17.29 18.35
CA LEU A 295 -6.39 -16.60 17.43
C LEU A 295 -7.12 -15.46 16.74
N LEU A 296 -6.88 -14.25 17.22
CA LEU A 296 -7.33 -13.03 16.56
C LEU A 296 -6.36 -12.67 15.44
N VAL A 297 -6.88 -12.28 14.29
CA VAL A 297 -6.07 -11.92 13.13
C VAL A 297 -6.53 -10.56 12.62
N ALA A 298 -5.65 -9.56 12.64
CA ALA A 298 -5.93 -8.31 11.97
C ALA A 298 -6.06 -8.57 10.45
N HIS A 299 -7.18 -8.17 9.85
CA HIS A 299 -7.49 -8.49 8.46
C HIS A 299 -6.36 -8.05 7.52
N PRO A 300 -5.68 -8.99 6.82
CA PRO A 300 -4.57 -8.65 5.94
C PRO A 300 -5.10 -8.11 4.61
N PRO A 301 -4.86 -6.84 4.24
CA PRO A 301 -5.30 -6.30 2.95
C PRO A 301 -4.69 -7.08 1.77
N VAL A 302 -5.34 -7.02 0.59
CA VAL A 302 -4.75 -7.60 -0.64
C VAL A 302 -3.33 -7.08 -0.86
N GLY A 303 -2.36 -8.00 -0.91
CA GLY A 303 -0.95 -7.70 -1.04
C GLY A 303 -0.07 -8.76 -0.36
N PRO A 304 1.20 -8.42 -0.07
CA PRO A 304 2.18 -9.33 0.52
C PRO A 304 1.74 -9.94 1.85
N ALA A 305 1.04 -9.19 2.70
CA ALA A 305 0.53 -9.69 3.96
C ALA A 305 -0.46 -10.85 3.77
N ARG A 306 -1.43 -10.69 2.87
CA ARG A 306 -2.38 -11.75 2.51
C ARG A 306 -1.68 -12.95 1.87
N ASP A 307 -0.74 -12.69 0.96
CA ASP A 307 0.01 -13.74 0.28
C ASP A 307 0.85 -14.57 1.26
N ALA A 308 1.46 -13.91 2.26
CA ALA A 308 2.29 -14.56 3.28
C ALA A 308 1.48 -15.43 4.25
N LEU A 309 0.29 -14.95 4.66
CA LEU A 309 -0.62 -15.73 5.49
C LEU A 309 -1.19 -16.92 4.71
N GLY A 310 -1.53 -16.73 3.44
CA GLY A 310 -2.02 -17.79 2.56
C GLY A 310 -3.21 -18.52 3.15
N ASP A 311 -3.17 -19.86 3.13
CA ASP A 311 -4.13 -20.71 3.85
C ASP A 311 -3.76 -20.78 5.34
N LEU A 312 -4.16 -19.76 6.10
CA LEU A 312 -3.92 -19.68 7.54
C LEU A 312 -4.70 -20.76 8.30
N ASP A 313 -5.93 -21.03 7.89
CA ASP A 313 -6.80 -22.03 8.55
C ASP A 313 -6.17 -23.43 8.41
N GLY A 314 -5.62 -23.75 7.23
CA GLY A 314 -4.82 -24.96 7.03
C GLY A 314 -3.50 -25.00 7.81
N LEU A 315 -2.88 -23.84 8.09
CA LEU A 315 -1.66 -23.75 8.89
C LEU A 315 -1.92 -23.95 10.39
N VAL A 316 -3.08 -23.48 10.86
CA VAL A 316 -3.56 -23.66 12.25
C VAL A 316 -4.00 -25.10 12.48
N GLY A 317 -4.68 -25.71 11.52
CA GLY A 317 -5.18 -27.09 11.60
C GLY A 317 -6.49 -27.22 12.38
N GLY A 318 -7.17 -28.37 12.24
CA GLY A 318 -8.52 -28.59 12.78
C GLY A 318 -8.64 -28.63 14.30
N ASP A 319 -7.55 -28.95 15.00
CA ASP A 319 -7.45 -28.95 16.47
C ASP A 319 -6.80 -27.65 17.00
N GLY A 320 -6.60 -26.65 16.14
CA GLY A 320 -5.99 -25.37 16.51
C GLY A 320 -6.98 -24.37 17.14
N PRO A 321 -6.50 -23.17 17.52
CA PRO A 321 -7.33 -22.11 18.08
C PRO A 321 -8.52 -21.75 17.19
N ARG A 322 -9.57 -21.22 17.81
CA ARG A 322 -10.64 -20.53 17.08
C ARG A 322 -10.07 -19.27 16.42
N VAL A 323 -10.11 -19.22 15.09
CA VAL A 323 -9.61 -18.07 14.33
C VAL A 323 -10.72 -17.02 14.16
N THR A 324 -10.43 -15.76 14.49
CA THR A 324 -11.36 -14.63 14.29
C THR A 324 -10.65 -13.48 13.58
N ARG A 325 -11.13 -13.11 12.39
CA ARG A 325 -10.59 -12.00 11.60
C ARG A 325 -11.22 -10.68 12.03
N LEU A 326 -10.37 -9.80 12.58
CA LEU A 326 -10.74 -8.47 13.00
C LEU A 326 -10.56 -7.48 11.85
N LEU A 327 -11.63 -6.80 11.46
CA LEU A 327 -11.55 -5.67 10.54
C LEU A 327 -11.65 -4.35 11.33
N ARG A 328 -10.80 -3.41 10.97
CA ARG A 328 -10.76 -2.09 11.58
C ARG A 328 -12.02 -1.30 11.21
N PRO A 329 -12.69 -0.60 12.16
CA PRO A 329 -13.92 0.16 11.86
C PRO A 329 -13.77 1.24 10.77
N TRP A 330 -12.58 1.84 10.63
CA TRP A 330 -12.29 2.77 9.53
C TRP A 330 -12.41 2.09 8.16
N ASP A 331 -11.81 0.92 8.01
CA ASP A 331 -11.79 0.14 6.77
C ASP A 331 -13.16 -0.48 6.48
N GLU A 332 -13.80 -1.07 7.50
CA GLU A 332 -15.14 -1.66 7.43
C GLU A 332 -16.17 -0.67 6.86
N ARG A 333 -16.15 0.59 7.32
CA ARG A 333 -17.07 1.63 6.82
C ARG A 333 -16.68 2.13 5.42
N ALA A 334 -15.38 2.33 5.17
CA ALA A 334 -14.92 3.03 3.98
C ALA A 334 -14.79 2.11 2.76
N TRP A 335 -14.25 0.90 2.90
CA TRP A 335 -13.96 0.02 1.76
C TRP A 335 -15.20 -0.32 0.91
N PRO A 336 -16.39 -0.60 1.47
CA PRO A 336 -17.60 -0.82 0.66
C PRO A 336 -17.97 0.37 -0.25
N CYS A 337 -17.50 1.58 0.06
CA CYS A 337 -17.74 2.76 -0.77
C CYS A 337 -16.81 2.82 -2.01
N ALA A 338 -15.74 2.03 -2.07
CA ALA A 338 -14.69 2.08 -3.10
C ALA A 338 -15.02 1.25 -4.36
N THR A 339 -16.30 1.17 -4.75
CA THR A 339 -16.75 0.36 -5.90
C THR A 339 -16.53 1.02 -7.25
N ARG A 340 -16.34 2.35 -7.29
CA ARG A 340 -16.20 3.16 -8.52
C ARG A 340 -14.91 4.00 -8.48
N GLY A 341 -14.85 5.12 -9.20
CA GLY A 341 -13.72 6.06 -9.14
C GLY A 341 -13.72 6.92 -7.89
N PHE A 342 -12.57 7.47 -7.51
CA PHE A 342 -12.40 8.28 -6.30
C PHE A 342 -13.37 9.46 -6.20
N PHE A 343 -13.67 10.17 -7.29
CA PHE A 343 -14.63 11.29 -7.22
C PHE A 343 -16.05 10.88 -6.81
N ARG A 344 -16.44 9.61 -7.03
CA ARG A 344 -17.68 9.07 -6.46
C ARG A 344 -17.48 8.69 -4.99
N PHE A 345 -16.34 8.07 -4.66
CA PHE A 345 -15.95 7.76 -3.28
C PHE A 345 -15.94 9.01 -2.38
N ARG A 346 -15.38 10.12 -2.89
CA ARG A 346 -15.25 11.43 -2.22
C ARG A 346 -16.58 11.95 -1.67
N LYS A 347 -17.70 11.62 -2.31
CA LYS A 347 -19.05 12.02 -1.85
C LYS A 347 -19.44 11.36 -0.51
N TYR A 348 -18.81 10.25 -0.14
CA TYR A 348 -19.04 9.57 1.13
C TYR A 348 -18.16 10.11 2.27
N ILE A 349 -17.10 10.89 1.98
CA ILE A 349 -16.14 11.35 2.99
C ILE A 349 -16.81 12.09 4.16
N PRO A 350 -17.76 13.04 3.96
CA PRO A 350 -18.43 13.68 5.09
C PRO A 350 -19.15 12.69 6.01
N ARG A 351 -19.89 11.74 5.44
CA ARG A 351 -20.57 10.67 6.20
C ARG A 351 -19.57 9.78 6.94
N LEU A 352 -18.50 9.35 6.28
CA LEU A 352 -17.48 8.48 6.86
C LEU A 352 -16.76 9.15 8.05
N LEU A 353 -16.49 10.46 7.95
CA LEU A 353 -15.92 11.23 9.05
C LEU A 353 -16.90 11.33 10.23
N ALA A 354 -18.18 11.60 9.96
CA ALA A 354 -19.22 11.64 10.99
C ALA A 354 -19.39 10.29 11.70
N GLU A 355 -19.45 9.19 10.94
CA GLU A 355 -19.53 7.82 11.49
C GLU A 355 -18.29 7.43 12.30
N ALA A 356 -17.12 8.02 11.99
CA ALA A 356 -15.89 7.86 12.76
C ALA A 356 -15.81 8.76 14.00
N GLY A 357 -16.84 9.56 14.30
CA GLY A 357 -16.83 10.52 15.41
C GLY A 357 -15.94 11.75 15.15
N LEU A 358 -15.55 11.98 13.90
CA LEU A 358 -14.68 13.08 13.46
C LEU A 358 -15.49 14.21 12.79
N ALA A 359 -16.76 14.39 13.17
CA ALA A 359 -17.53 15.54 12.69
C ALA A 359 -16.91 16.84 13.21
N SER A 360 -16.86 17.88 12.37
CA SER A 360 -16.39 19.19 12.81
C SER A 360 -17.33 19.75 13.87
N ALA A 361 -16.78 20.32 14.94
CA ALA A 361 -17.54 21.20 15.82
C ALA A 361 -17.97 22.43 14.99
N GLY A 362 -19.24 22.46 14.57
CA GLY A 362 -19.83 23.55 13.80
C GLY A 362 -20.03 23.22 12.32
N GLU A 363 -21.14 22.54 12.03
CA GLU A 363 -21.95 22.82 10.84
C GLU A 363 -23.16 23.65 11.27
#